data_AF-A0A850X849-F1
#
_entry.id   AF-A0A850X849-F1
#
_cell.length_a   1.000
_cell.length_b   1.000
_cell.length_c   1.000
_cell.angle_alpha   90.00
_cell.angle_beta   90.00
_cell.angle_gamma   90.00
#
_symmetry.space_group_name_H-M   'P 1'
#
loop_
_entity.id
_entity.type
_entity.pdbx_description
1 polymer ?
#
loop_
_entity_poly.entity_id
_entity_poly.type
_entity_poly.pdbx_seq_one_letter_code
_entity_poly.pdbx_strand_id
1 'polypeptide(L)'
;LKCPECESRFEDASSLRRHRRGHREERPFVCARCQRSFSWRESLLIHQRSHAQERSHTCPECGRGFSRSGNLLAHRRVHTGERPFA
;
A
#
# COMPACT_ATOMS: atom_id res chain seq x y z
N LEU A 1 16.77 5.63 16.32
CA LEU A 1 15.73 6.29 17.15
C LEU A 1 14.70 5.26 17.61
N LYS A 2 14.33 5.23 18.89
CA LYS A 2 13.35 4.28 19.48
C LYS A 2 11.96 4.93 19.53
N CYS A 3 10.91 4.17 19.28
CA CYS A 3 9.55 4.64 19.54
C CYS A 3 9.28 4.68 21.06
N PRO A 4 8.60 5.71 21.59
CA PRO A 4 8.21 5.74 23.01
C PRO A 4 6.96 4.90 23.31
N GLU A 5 6.13 4.64 22.30
CA GLU A 5 4.84 3.93 22.40
C GLU A 5 5.00 2.41 22.13
N CYS A 6 6.10 2.01 21.48
CA CYS A 6 6.50 0.61 21.34
C CYS A 6 8.03 0.49 21.29
N GLU A 7 8.57 -0.71 21.50
CA GLU A 7 10.03 -0.88 21.55
C GLU A 7 10.73 -0.93 20.19
N SER A 8 10.03 -0.59 19.10
CA SER A 8 10.57 -0.62 17.75
C SER A 8 11.68 0.43 17.54
N ARG A 9 12.74 0.01 16.85
CA ARG A 9 13.91 0.84 16.51
C ARG A 9 13.87 1.21 15.02
N PHE A 10 14.22 2.46 14.72
CA PHE A 10 14.27 3.04 13.38
C PHE A 10 15.62 3.70 13.13
N GLU A 11 16.07 3.68 11.88
CA GLU A 11 17.35 4.27 11.47
C GLU A 11 17.28 5.81 11.45
N ASP A 12 16.13 6.37 11.04
CA ASP A 12 15.96 7.81 10.86
C ASP A 12 14.69 8.40 11.50
N ALA A 13 14.67 9.72 11.65
CA ALA A 13 13.58 10.44 12.32
C ALA A 13 12.28 10.47 11.51
N SER A 14 12.38 10.44 10.17
CA SER A 14 11.21 10.41 9.28
C SER A 14 10.49 9.06 9.38
N SER A 15 11.23 7.97 9.43
CA SER A 15 10.70 6.62 9.64
C SER A 15 10.04 6.48 11.01
N LEU A 16 10.65 7.01 12.07
CA LEU A 16 10.02 7.04 13.40
C LEU A 16 8.73 7.87 13.40
N ARG A 17 8.74 9.09 12.83
CA ARG A 17 7.52 9.93 12.73
C ARG A 17 6.41 9.22 11.95
N ARG A 18 6.77 8.55 10.84
CA ARG A 18 5.83 7.79 10.03
C ARG A 18 5.21 6.66 10.84
N HIS A 19 6.04 5.88 11.52
CA HIS A 19 5.60 4.78 12.38
C HIS A 19 4.64 5.26 13.49
N ARG A 20 4.97 6.37 14.18
CA ARG A 20 4.14 6.91 15.27
C ARG A 20 2.74 7.33 14.84
N ARG A 21 2.52 7.66 13.56
CA ARG A 21 1.18 7.93 13.03
C ARG A 21 0.26 6.70 13.13
N GLY A 22 0.83 5.49 13.10
CA GLY A 22 0.08 4.24 13.26
C GLY A 22 -0.48 4.05 14.67
N HIS A 23 0.21 4.55 15.70
CA HIS A 23 -0.24 4.42 17.09
C HIS A 23 -1.46 5.28 17.42
N ARG A 24 -1.67 6.39 16.71
CA ARG A 24 -2.70 7.38 17.06
C ARG A 24 -4.08 7.15 16.46
N GLU A 25 -4.28 6.07 15.70
CA GLU A 25 -5.49 5.87 14.86
C GLU A 25 -5.88 7.10 13.99
N GLU A 26 -5.00 8.08 13.84
CA GLU A 26 -5.24 9.28 13.08
C GLU A 26 -5.25 8.90 11.59
N ARG A 27 -6.46 8.84 11.04
CA ARG A 27 -6.72 8.54 9.62
C ARG A 27 -7.26 9.79 8.94
N PRO A 28 -6.45 10.86 8.79
CA PRO A 28 -6.91 12.16 8.30
C PRO A 28 -7.33 12.14 6.83
N PHE A 29 -6.95 11.10 6.08
CA PHE A 29 -7.27 11.00 4.66
C PHE A 29 -8.55 10.21 4.47
N VAL A 30 -9.66 10.90 4.23
CA VAL A 30 -10.99 10.29 4.08
C VAL A 30 -11.39 10.26 2.61
N CYS A 31 -11.92 9.12 2.16
CA CYS A 31 -12.51 9.00 0.84
C CYS A 31 -13.86 9.69 0.78
N ALA A 32 -13.98 10.76 -0.02
CA ALA A 32 -15.24 11.47 -0.18
C ALA A 32 -16.39 10.59 -0.69
N ARG A 33 -16.10 9.52 -1.45
CA ARG A 33 -17.11 8.65 -2.06
C ARG A 33 -17.74 7.65 -1.08
N CYS A 34 -16.95 7.07 -0.18
CA CYS A 34 -17.42 6.00 0.72
C CYS A 34 -17.07 6.23 2.19
N GLN A 35 -16.56 7.41 2.54
CA GLN A 35 -16.19 7.84 3.89
C GLN A 35 -15.16 6.96 4.61
N ARG A 36 -14.48 6.07 3.87
CA ARG A 36 -13.40 5.25 4.42
C ARG A 36 -12.17 6.12 4.68
N SER A 37 -11.64 6.04 5.90
CA SER A 37 -10.46 6.78 6.33
C SER A 37 -9.16 5.99 6.09
N PHE A 38 -8.04 6.68 5.93
CA PHE A 38 -6.71 6.11 5.70
C PHE A 38 -5.64 6.91 6.45
N SER A 39 -4.62 6.23 6.95
CA SER A 39 -3.49 6.86 7.66
C SER A 39 -2.53 7.59 6.71
N TRP A 40 -2.60 7.26 5.41
CA TRP A 40 -1.66 7.76 4.40
C TRP A 40 -2.38 8.22 3.13
N ARG A 41 -1.89 9.30 2.51
CA ARG A 41 -2.47 9.88 1.29
C ARG A 41 -2.37 8.92 0.12
N GLU A 42 -1.25 8.22 -0.05
CA GLU A 42 -1.07 7.23 -1.11
C GLU A 42 -2.06 6.07 -0.97
N SER A 43 -2.38 5.68 0.27
CA SER A 43 -3.38 4.63 0.53
C SER A 43 -4.78 5.08 0.09
N LEU A 44 -5.14 6.33 0.35
CA LEU A 44 -6.39 6.92 -0.14
C LEU A 44 -6.42 6.99 -1.68
N LEU A 45 -5.34 7.48 -2.32
CA LEU A 45 -5.27 7.60 -3.78
C LEU A 45 -5.40 6.23 -4.47
N ILE A 46 -4.73 5.20 -3.95
CA ILE A 46 -4.86 3.85 -4.50
C ILE A 46 -6.27 3.30 -4.28
N HIS A 47 -6.87 3.56 -3.13
CA HIS A 47 -8.26 3.20 -2.88
C HIS A 47 -9.23 3.91 -3.84
N GLN A 48 -8.99 5.19 -4.16
CA GLN A 48 -9.83 5.90 -5.13
C GLN A 48 -9.82 5.24 -6.51
N ARG A 49 -8.68 4.68 -6.95
CA ARG A 49 -8.61 3.92 -8.22
C ARG A 49 -9.52 2.69 -8.22
N SER A 50 -9.78 2.07 -7.08
CA SER A 50 -10.72 0.93 -7.03
C SER A 50 -12.15 1.35 -7.31
N HIS A 51 -12.54 2.59 -6.99
CA HIS A 51 -13.87 3.13 -7.32
C HIS A 51 -14.05 3.43 -8.79
N ALA A 52 -12.97 3.75 -9.51
CA ALA A 52 -12.99 4.01 -10.94
C ALA A 52 -12.81 2.73 -11.78
N GLN A 53 -12.58 1.58 -11.13
CA GLN A 53 -12.12 0.35 -11.78
C GLN A 53 -10.85 0.55 -12.64
N GLU A 54 -10.12 1.64 -12.39
CA GLU A 54 -8.89 1.98 -13.10
C GLU A 54 -7.79 1.00 -12.71
N ARG A 55 -7.43 0.16 -13.66
CA ARG A 55 -6.34 -0.79 -13.55
C ARG A 55 -5.17 -0.27 -14.36
N SER A 56 -4.41 0.64 -13.77
CA SER A 56 -3.25 1.28 -14.42
C SER A 56 -2.10 0.31 -14.73
N HIS A 57 -2.13 -0.90 -14.18
CA HIS A 57 -1.07 -1.89 -14.34
C HIS A 57 -1.62 -3.16 -14.98
N THR A 58 -1.37 -3.37 -16.26
CA THR A 58 -1.89 -4.52 -17.00
C THR A 58 -0.80 -5.59 -17.17
N CYS A 59 -1.18 -6.85 -16.99
CA CYS A 59 -0.32 -7.98 -17.29
C CYS A 59 -0.22 -8.15 -18.82
N PRO A 60 0.99 -8.10 -19.40
CA PRO A 60 1.16 -8.24 -20.84
C PRO A 60 0.85 -9.67 -21.33
N GLU A 61 0.94 -10.66 -20.45
CA GLU A 61 0.80 -12.09 -20.80
C GLU A 61 -0.66 -12.53 -20.89
N CYS A 62 -1.55 -11.97 -20.06
CA CYS A 62 -2.97 -12.36 -20.01
C CYS A 62 -3.96 -11.19 -20.03
N GLY A 63 -3.49 -9.95 -20.17
CA GLY A 63 -4.33 -8.74 -20.21
C GLY A 63 -4.99 -8.38 -18.88
N ARG A 64 -4.70 -9.10 -17.78
CA ARG A 64 -5.32 -8.83 -16.47
C ARG A 64 -4.80 -7.52 -15.88
N GLY A 65 -5.72 -6.62 -15.51
CA GLY A 65 -5.37 -5.33 -14.91
C GLY A 65 -5.35 -5.33 -13.38
N PHE A 66 -4.47 -4.53 -12.81
CA PHE A 66 -4.23 -4.35 -11.37
C PHE A 66 -4.17 -2.86 -11.00
N SER A 67 -4.60 -2.53 -9.78
CA SER A 67 -4.57 -1.16 -9.24
C SER A 67 -3.22 -0.77 -8.62
N ARG A 68 -2.34 -1.75 -8.37
CA ARG A 68 -0.99 -1.58 -7.79
C ARG A 68 0.04 -2.37 -8.58
N SER A 69 1.21 -1.78 -8.81
CA SER A 69 2.34 -2.43 -9.49
C SER A 69 2.84 -3.68 -8.76
N GLY A 70 2.91 -3.64 -7.43
CA GLY A 70 3.31 -4.80 -6.62
C GLY A 70 2.39 -6.01 -6.79
N ASN A 71 1.08 -5.77 -6.97
CA ASN A 71 0.12 -6.85 -7.23
C ASN A 71 0.32 -7.45 -8.64
N LEU A 72 0.61 -6.62 -9.63
CA LEU A 72 0.98 -7.10 -10.97
C LEU A 72 2.27 -7.94 -10.90
N LEU A 73 3.30 -7.46 -10.19
CA LEU A 73 4.56 -8.19 -10.05
C LEU A 73 4.36 -9.55 -9.36
N ALA A 74 3.59 -9.60 -8.29
CA ALA A 74 3.23 -10.86 -7.63
C ALA A 74 2.42 -11.78 -8.55
N HIS A 75 1.49 -11.22 -9.33
CA HIS A 75 0.70 -11.99 -10.29
C HIS A 75 1.57 -12.60 -11.40
N ARG A 76 2.55 -11.87 -11.93
CA ARG A 76 3.43 -12.38 -13.00
C ARG A 76 4.19 -13.66 -12.61
N ARG A 77 4.43 -13.87 -11.32
CA ARG A 77 5.03 -15.11 -10.80
C ARG A 77 4.19 -16.36 -11.08
N VAL A 78 2.87 -16.21 -11.26
CA VAL A 78 1.99 -17.32 -11.64
C VAL A 78 2.30 -17.81 -13.05
N HIS A 79 2.75 -16.93 -13.95
CA HIS A 79 3.12 -17.30 -15.32
C HIS A 79 4.53 -17.85 -15.40
N THR A 80 5.47 -17.29 -14.63
CA THR A 80 6.86 -17.75 -14.62
C THR A 80 7.08 -18.99 -13.74
N GLY A 81 6.14 -19.32 -12.85
CA GLY A 81 6.29 -20.43 -11.89
C GLY A 81 7.35 -20.18 -10.82
N GLU A 82 7.88 -18.96 -10.72
CA GLU A 82 8.96 -18.62 -9.79
C GLU A 82 8.47 -18.64 -8.33
N ARG A 83 9.06 -19.53 -7.52
CA ARG A 83 8.88 -19.54 -6.07
C ARG A 83 9.95 -18.63 -5.43
N PRO A 84 9.57 -17.59 -4.67
CA PRO A 84 10.50 -16.58 -4.17
C PRO A 84 11.43 -17.05 -3.03
N PHE A 85 11.27 -18.28 -2.56
CA PHE A 85 12.12 -18.87 -1.53
C PHE A 85 12.57 -20.25 -2.04
N ALA A 86 13.79 -20.31 -2.56
CA ALA A 86 14.57 -21.52 -2.80
C ALA A 86 15.91 -21.35 -2.08
#